data_AF-A0A2N1S6A8-F1
#
_entry.id   AF-A0A2N1S6A8-F1
#
_cell.length_a   1.000
_cell.length_b   1.000
_cell.length_c   1.000
_cell.angle_alpha   90.00
_cell.angle_beta   90.00
_cell.angle_gamma   90.00
#
_symmetry.space_group_name_H-M   'P 1'
#
loop_
_entity.id
_entity.type
_entity.pdbx_description
1 polymer ?
#
loop_
_entity_poly.entity_id
_entity_poly.type
_entity_poly.pdbx_seq_one_letter_code
_entity_poly.pdbx_strand_id
1 'polypeptide(L)'
;TFRPVPTGMSGGVTWLGTASSLVGSIMIAMAWYATFADYSDPSWLFLASIVAVAGAIGSVADSYLGATVQGHYYDPERKQITEHETRDGVKLELCRGIRWIDNDVVNFLSNAIAVLVGSGFSLIVL
;
A
#
# COMPACT_ATOMS: atom_id res chain seq x y z
N THR A 1 7.11 7.04 -12.20
CA THR A 1 6.97 8.06 -13.27
C THR A 1 6.83 9.48 -12.76
N PHE A 2 6.70 9.78 -11.45
CA PHE A 2 6.62 11.14 -10.87
C PHE A 2 5.74 12.14 -11.64
N ARG A 3 4.76 11.63 -12.38
CA ARG A 3 3.79 12.42 -13.14
C ARG A 3 2.52 12.53 -12.31
N PRO A 4 1.84 13.67 -12.33
CA PRO A 4 0.55 13.81 -11.67
C PRO A 4 -0.43 12.75 -12.20
N VAL A 5 -1.20 12.16 -11.30
CA VAL A 5 -2.33 11.29 -11.62
C VAL A 5 -3.63 12.00 -11.23
N PRO A 6 -4.76 11.70 -11.90
CA PRO A 6 -6.06 12.20 -11.47
C PRO A 6 -6.36 11.84 -10.00
N THR A 7 -7.07 12.71 -9.31
CA THR A 7 -7.51 12.45 -7.93
C THR A 7 -8.34 11.17 -7.85
N GLY A 8 -8.01 10.31 -6.88
CA GLY A 8 -8.71 9.03 -6.67
C GLY A 8 -8.14 7.85 -7.46
N MET A 9 -7.04 8.04 -8.21
CA MET A 9 -6.30 6.95 -8.85
C MET A 9 -5.19 6.40 -7.95
N SER A 10 -5.03 5.09 -7.98
CA SER A 10 -3.95 4.33 -7.34
C SER A 10 -2.59 4.74 -7.90
N GLY A 11 -1.60 4.72 -7.01
CA GLY A 11 -0.24 5.18 -7.28
C GLY A 11 -0.02 6.69 -7.18
N GLY A 12 -1.05 7.47 -6.83
CA GLY A 12 -0.90 8.88 -6.48
C GLY A 12 -0.41 9.07 -5.04
N VAL A 13 0.60 9.91 -4.84
CA VAL A 13 1.09 10.29 -3.51
C VAL A 13 0.67 11.71 -3.21
N THR A 14 -0.06 11.91 -2.11
CA THR A 14 -0.48 13.23 -1.63
C THR A 14 -0.04 13.42 -0.17
N TRP A 15 0.19 14.66 0.25
CA TRP A 15 0.56 14.96 1.64
C TRP A 15 -0.45 14.39 2.64
N LEU A 16 -1.75 14.59 2.37
CA LEU A 16 -2.81 14.06 3.21
C LEU A 16 -2.77 12.53 3.27
N GLY A 17 -2.64 11.85 2.12
CA GLY A 17 -2.54 10.40 2.05
C GLY A 17 -1.32 9.85 2.80
N THR A 18 -0.15 10.48 2.64
CA THR A 18 1.06 10.10 3.37
C THR A 18 0.87 10.26 4.88
N ALA A 19 0.36 11.41 5.33
CA ALA A 19 0.11 11.66 6.75
C ALA A 19 -0.91 10.66 7.34
N SER A 20 -2.00 10.40 6.63
CA SER A 20 -3.01 9.40 7.03
C SER A 20 -2.41 7.99 7.10
N SER A 21 -1.53 7.61 6.16
CA SER A 21 -0.87 6.30 6.17
C SER A 21 0.08 6.15 7.38
N LEU A 22 0.80 7.21 7.75
CA LEU A 22 1.65 7.21 8.95
C LEU A 22 0.81 7.05 10.21
N VAL A 23 -0.24 7.84 10.37
CA VAL A 23 -1.16 7.73 11.52
C VAL A 23 -1.79 6.34 11.59
N GLY A 24 -2.24 5.80 10.44
CA GLY A 24 -2.79 4.45 10.36
C GLY A 24 -1.78 3.37 10.78
N SER A 25 -0.53 3.48 10.32
CA SER A 25 0.53 2.53 10.68
C SER A 25 0.85 2.55 12.18
N ILE A 26 0.89 3.73 12.80
CA ILE A 26 1.07 3.89 14.25
C ILE A 26 -0.13 3.31 14.99
N MET A 27 -1.35 3.56 14.52
CA MET A 27 -2.55 3.01 15.13
C MET A 27 -2.56 1.48 15.12
N ILE A 28 -2.16 0.86 14.01
CA ILE A 28 -2.01 -0.61 13.91
C ILE A 28 -0.93 -1.13 14.86
N ALA A 29 0.23 -0.47 14.91
CA ALA A 29 1.31 -0.83 15.82
C ALA A 29 0.90 -0.75 17.29
N MET A 30 0.16 0.29 17.67
CA MET A 30 -0.35 0.45 19.03
C MET A 30 -1.43 -0.58 19.37
N ALA A 31 -2.31 -0.90 18.42
CA ALA A 31 -3.31 -1.97 18.60
C ALA A 31 -2.63 -3.34 18.78
N TRP A 32 -1.59 -3.62 17.99
CA TRP A 32 -0.77 -4.83 18.14
C TRP A 32 -0.09 -4.87 19.50
N TYR A 33 0.59 -3.77 19.91
CA TYR A 33 1.23 -3.66 21.21
C TYR A 33 0.24 -3.87 22.36
N ALA A 34 -0.93 -3.23 22.30
CA ALA A 34 -1.96 -3.37 23.33
C ALA A 34 -2.54 -4.79 23.43
N THR A 35 -2.49 -5.57 22.35
CA THR A 35 -3.10 -6.91 22.30
C THR A 35 -2.11 -8.01 22.65
N PHE A 36 -0.85 -7.86 22.24
CA PHE A 36 0.14 -8.95 22.28
C PHE A 36 1.34 -8.68 23.17
N ALA A 37 1.59 -7.44 23.60
CA ALA A 37 2.82 -7.11 24.31
C ALA A 37 2.90 -7.71 25.71
N ASP A 38 4.10 -8.20 26.05
CA ASP A 38 4.49 -8.39 27.43
C ASP A 38 5.03 -7.08 27.99
N TYR A 39 4.26 -6.43 28.85
CA TYR A 39 4.64 -5.14 29.46
C TYR A 39 5.82 -5.23 30.42
N SER A 40 6.25 -6.44 30.80
CA SER A 40 7.45 -6.62 31.61
C SER A 40 8.74 -6.48 30.81
N ASP A 41 8.69 -6.62 29.48
CA ASP A 41 9.83 -6.53 28.58
C ASP A 41 9.75 -5.27 27.69
N PRO A 42 10.66 -4.28 27.88
CA PRO A 42 10.70 -3.07 27.07
C PRO A 42 10.92 -3.30 25.56
N SER A 43 11.44 -4.48 25.16
CA SER A 43 11.71 -4.82 23.76
C SER A 43 10.44 -4.79 22.90
N TRP A 44 9.26 -5.05 23.50
CA TRP A 44 7.98 -5.05 22.81
C TRP A 44 7.57 -3.68 22.27
N LEU A 45 7.99 -2.60 22.95
CA LEU A 45 7.77 -1.25 22.43
C LEU A 45 8.60 -1.01 21.17
N PHE A 46 9.82 -1.56 21.12
CA PHE A 46 10.66 -1.51 19.93
C PHE A 46 10.08 -2.37 18.79
N LEU A 47 9.55 -3.56 19.10
CA LEU A 47 8.80 -4.39 18.13
C LEU A 47 7.58 -3.65 17.56
N ALA A 48 6.83 -2.92 18.39
CA ALA A 48 5.71 -2.10 17.92
C ALA A 48 6.18 -1.00 16.97
N SER A 49 7.33 -0.37 17.24
CA SER A 49 7.91 0.63 16.32
C SER A 49 8.27 0.02 14.95
N ILE A 50 8.73 -1.23 14.93
CA ILE A 50 9.00 -1.97 13.69
C ILE A 50 7.70 -2.20 12.92
N VAL A 51 6.60 -2.56 13.59
CA VAL A 51 5.29 -2.71 12.94
C VAL A 51 4.84 -1.41 12.27
N ALA A 52 5.01 -0.26 12.94
CA ALA A 52 4.66 1.05 12.36
C ALA A 52 5.52 1.37 11.13
N VAL A 53 6.84 1.19 11.24
CA VAL A 53 7.77 1.44 10.13
C VAL A 53 7.49 0.50 8.94
N ALA A 54 7.25 -0.79 9.21
CA ALA A 54 6.90 -1.76 8.19
C ALA A 54 5.60 -1.39 7.47
N GLY A 55 4.57 -0.96 8.20
CA GLY A 55 3.31 -0.48 7.62
C GLY A 55 3.50 0.77 6.75
N ALA A 56 4.32 1.73 7.19
CA ALA A 56 4.66 2.91 6.40
C ALA A 56 5.46 2.57 5.12
N ILE A 57 6.38 1.60 5.19
CA ILE A 57 7.09 1.11 4.01
C ILE A 57 6.13 0.39 3.06
N GLY A 58 5.19 -0.39 3.60
CA GLY A 58 4.12 -1.04 2.85
C GLY A 58 3.29 -0.06 2.03
N SER A 59 2.87 1.08 2.63
CA SER A 59 2.08 2.09 1.91
C SER A 59 2.87 2.78 0.79
N VAL A 60 4.18 2.97 0.96
CA VAL A 60 5.07 3.48 -0.09
C VAL A 60 5.23 2.45 -1.21
N ALA A 61 5.42 1.17 -0.87
CA ALA A 61 5.51 0.09 -1.84
C ALA A 61 4.21 -0.04 -2.64
N ASP A 62 3.06 0.07 -1.97
CA ASP A 62 1.73 0.09 -2.58
C ASP A 62 1.60 1.20 -3.63
N SER A 63 1.90 2.44 -3.24
CA SER A 63 1.88 3.58 -4.15
C SER A 63 2.85 3.40 -5.33
N TYR A 64 4.04 2.84 -5.08
CA TYR A 64 5.02 2.61 -6.13
C TYR A 64 4.57 1.53 -7.11
N LEU A 65 4.06 0.40 -6.63
CA LEU A 65 3.56 -0.71 -7.44
C LEU A 65 2.30 -0.29 -8.22
N GLY A 66 1.37 0.39 -7.55
CA GLY A 66 0.18 0.99 -8.17
C GLY A 66 0.53 1.95 -9.31
N ALA A 67 1.59 2.73 -9.13
CA ALA A 67 2.05 3.67 -10.15
C ALA A 67 2.86 3.01 -11.28
N THR A 68 3.37 1.79 -11.13
CA THR A 68 4.33 1.18 -12.07
C THR A 68 3.81 -0.05 -12.80
N VAL A 69 3.19 -0.99 -12.08
CA VAL A 69 2.81 -2.31 -12.60
C VAL A 69 1.31 -2.52 -12.69
N GLN A 70 0.50 -1.81 -11.90
CA GLN A 70 -0.96 -1.94 -11.93
C GLN A 70 -1.54 -1.59 -13.29
N GLY A 71 -2.50 -2.39 -13.74
CA GLY A 71 -3.26 -2.16 -14.97
C GLY A 71 -4.16 -0.93 -14.86
N HIS A 72 -3.95 0.02 -15.77
CA HIS A 72 -4.79 1.20 -15.95
C HIS A 72 -5.39 1.20 -17.35
N TYR A 73 -6.68 1.45 -17.44
CA TYR A 73 -7.49 1.35 -18.64
C TYR A 73 -8.14 2.69 -18.99
N TYR A 74 -8.35 2.97 -20.28
CA TYR A 74 -9.07 4.17 -20.71
C TYR A 74 -10.53 3.86 -21.02
N ASP A 75 -11.40 4.66 -20.41
CA ASP A 75 -12.84 4.68 -20.66
C ASP A 75 -13.13 5.78 -21.71
N PRO A 76 -13.41 5.43 -22.98
CA PRO A 76 -13.66 6.41 -24.03
C PRO A 76 -15.00 7.15 -23.86
N GLU A 77 -15.98 6.55 -23.17
CA GLU A 77 -17.28 7.17 -22.93
C GLU A 77 -17.17 8.30 -21.90
N ARG A 78 -16.46 8.03 -20.79
CA ARG A 78 -16.24 9.01 -19.72
C ARG A 78 -14.99 9.86 -19.91
N LYS A 79 -14.18 9.58 -20.94
CA LYS A 79 -12.92 10.25 -21.28
C LYS A 79 -11.94 10.29 -20.10
N GLN A 80 -11.86 9.21 -19.33
CA GLN A 80 -11.05 9.13 -18.12
C GLN A 80 -10.30 7.81 -18.00
N ILE A 81 -9.24 7.79 -17.20
CA ILE A 81 -8.50 6.58 -16.86
C ILE A 81 -9.16 5.91 -15.65
N THR A 82 -9.15 4.59 -15.61
CA THR A 82 -9.73 3.76 -14.55
C THR A 82 -8.89 2.50 -14.33
N GLU A 83 -8.96 1.92 -13.14
CA GLU A 83 -8.23 0.68 -12.79
C GLU A 83 -9.01 -0.59 -13.15
N HIS A 84 -10.27 -0.44 -13.52
CA HIS A 84 -11.14 -1.56 -13.88
C HIS A 84 -11.00 -1.94 -15.36
N GLU A 85 -10.71 -3.22 -15.64
CA GLU A 85 -10.62 -3.76 -17.01
C GLU A 85 -11.94 -3.68 -17.77
N THR A 86 -13.07 -3.77 -17.07
CA THR A 86 -14.41 -3.76 -17.65
C THR A 86 -15.28 -2.74 -16.95
N ARG A 87 -16.05 -1.98 -17.73
CA ARG A 87 -17.05 -1.04 -17.24
C ARG A 87 -18.30 -1.15 -18.10
N ASP A 88 -19.47 -1.17 -17.47
CA ASP A 88 -20.76 -1.20 -18.17
C ASP A 88 -20.86 -2.37 -19.17
N GLY A 89 -20.19 -3.49 -18.86
CA GLY A 89 -20.12 -4.69 -19.71
C GLY A 89 -19.10 -4.64 -20.86
N VAL A 90 -18.42 -3.51 -21.05
CA VAL A 90 -17.44 -3.30 -22.13
C VAL A 90 -16.02 -3.41 -21.59
N LYS A 91 -15.17 -4.18 -22.28
CA LYS A 91 -13.74 -4.25 -21.98
C LYS A 91 -13.05 -2.97 -22.44
N LEU A 92 -12.31 -2.35 -21.54
CA LEU A 92 -11.58 -1.12 -21.77
C LEU A 92 -10.18 -1.41 -22.32
N GLU A 93 -9.63 -0.43 -23.04
CA GLU A 93 -8.28 -0.54 -23.60
C GLU A 93 -7.24 -0.33 -22.50
N LEU A 94 -6.25 -1.24 -22.43
CA LEU A 94 -5.15 -1.12 -21.47
C LEU A 94 -4.20 0.00 -21.90
N CYS A 95 -4.09 1.04 -21.08
CA CYS A 95 -3.21 2.17 -21.33
C CYS A 95 -1.83 2.01 -20.70
N ARG A 96 -1.76 1.36 -19.53
CA ARG A 96 -0.52 1.25 -18.76
C ARG A 96 -0.55 0.06 -17.81
N GLY A 97 0.64 -0.44 -17.46
CA GLY A 97 0.81 -1.53 -16.50
C GLY A 97 0.60 -2.89 -17.16
N ILE A 98 0.28 -3.89 -16.34
CA ILE A 98 0.09 -5.26 -16.80
C ILE A 98 -1.35 -5.70 -16.54
N ARG A 99 -2.03 -6.21 -17.57
CA ARG A 99 -3.49 -6.48 -17.55
C ARG A 99 -3.96 -7.32 -16.36
N TRP A 100 -3.18 -8.32 -15.97
CA TRP A 100 -3.42 -9.23 -14.86
C TRP A 100 -3.06 -8.70 -13.46
N ILE A 101 -2.44 -7.53 -13.34
CA ILE A 101 -2.10 -6.91 -12.05
C ILE A 101 -3.15 -5.84 -11.77
N ASP A 102 -4.13 -6.19 -10.94
CA ASP A 102 -5.12 -5.27 -10.41
C ASP A 102 -4.69 -4.73 -9.03
N ASN A 103 -5.59 -3.97 -8.40
CA ASN A 103 -5.38 -3.40 -7.07
C ASN A 103 -5.17 -4.48 -5.99
N ASP A 104 -5.80 -5.64 -6.13
CA ASP A 104 -5.69 -6.71 -5.13
C ASP A 104 -4.32 -7.37 -5.18
N VAL A 105 -3.77 -7.58 -6.39
CA VAL A 105 -2.39 -8.05 -6.56
C VAL A 105 -1.38 -7.02 -6.02
N VAL A 106 -1.62 -5.71 -6.26
CA VAL A 106 -0.77 -4.64 -5.72
C VAL A 106 -0.79 -4.64 -4.19
N ASN A 107 -1.98 -4.67 -3.58
CA ASN A 107 -2.17 -4.74 -2.14
C ASN A 107 -1.51 -6.00 -1.53
N PHE A 108 -1.62 -7.14 -2.21
CA PHE A 108 -0.99 -8.37 -1.75
C PHE A 108 0.54 -8.23 -1.73
N LEU A 109 1.13 -7.72 -2.81
CA LEU A 109 2.58 -7.52 -2.91
C LEU A 109 3.09 -6.47 -1.92
N SER A 110 2.38 -5.36 -1.74
CA SER A 110 2.76 -4.30 -0.80
C SER A 110 2.71 -4.79 0.65
N ASN A 111 1.68 -5.56 1.01
CA ASN A 111 1.60 -6.21 2.32
C ASN A 111 2.68 -7.29 2.51
N ALA A 112 2.98 -8.09 1.50
CA ALA A 112 4.07 -9.07 1.58
C ALA A 112 5.43 -8.40 1.82
N ILE A 113 5.70 -7.27 1.15
CA ILE A 113 6.90 -6.46 1.39
C ILE A 113 6.92 -5.95 2.85
N ALA A 114 5.80 -5.40 3.35
CA ALA A 114 5.71 -4.92 4.72
C ALA A 114 5.99 -6.03 5.73
N VAL A 115 5.40 -7.22 5.56
CA VAL A 115 5.63 -8.37 6.44
C VAL A 115 7.09 -8.83 6.40
N LEU A 116 7.70 -8.93 5.21
CA LEU A 116 9.10 -9.35 5.08
C LEU A 116 10.05 -8.35 5.76
N VAL A 117 9.82 -7.05 5.57
CA VAL A 117 10.60 -5.99 6.20
C VAL A 117 10.43 -5.99 7.71
N GLY A 118 9.19 -6.06 8.21
CA GLY A 118 8.89 -6.09 9.63
C GLY A 118 9.47 -7.34 10.31
N SER A 119 9.31 -8.51 9.69
CA SER A 119 9.88 -9.77 10.19
C SER A 119 11.41 -9.69 10.20
N GLY A 120 12.03 -9.23 9.11
CA GLY A 120 13.48 -9.06 9.02
C GLY A 120 14.07 -8.15 10.10
N PHE A 121 13.42 -7.02 10.38
CA PHE A 121 13.85 -6.14 11.47
C PHE A 121 13.59 -6.74 12.85
N SER A 122 12.51 -7.49 13.03
CA SER A 122 12.19 -8.12 14.33
C SER A 122 13.25 -9.15 14.75
N LEU A 123 13.91 -9.82 13.80
CA LEU A 123 15.02 -10.76 14.05
C LEU A 123 16.27 -10.11 14.64
N ILE A 124 16.40 -8.77 14.59
CA ILE A 124 17.52 -8.04 15.21
C ILE A 124 17.28 -7.83 16.72
N VAL A 125 16.02 -7.94 17.14
CA VAL A 125 15.53 -7.60 18.49
C VAL A 125 15.40 -8.83 19.36
N LEU A 126 14.98 -9.94 18.75
CA LEU A 126 14.85 -11.26 19.36
C LEU A 126 16.21 -11.96 19.46
#